data_AF-A0A0M2LLH8-F1
#
_entry.id   AF-A0A0M2LLH8-F1
#
_cell.length_a   1.000
_cell.length_b   1.000
_cell.length_c   1.000
_cell.angle_alpha   90.00
_cell.angle_beta   90.00
_cell.angle_gamma   90.00
#
_symmetry.space_group_name_H-M   'P 1'
#
loop_
_entity.id
_entity.type
_entity.pdbx_description
1 polymer ?
#
loop_
_entity_poly.entity_id
_entity_poly.type
_entity_poly.pdbx_seq_one_letter_code
_entity_poly.pdbx_strand_id
1 'polypeptide(L)'
;MKPRLLTPGRAAIIGIPILGFFSTPFWTFAQEPTLWFGLPAVLVWIAVLVVLTVVSIQIVESLYLRNGGREADLAEKERLETQQIQLLRLERIAAEEEEGIR
;
A
#
# COMPACT_ATOMS: atom_id res chain seq x y z
N MET A 1 3.03 -6.45 -17.74
CA MET A 1 3.72 -5.72 -16.65
C MET A 1 3.49 -6.50 -15.36
N LYS A 2 4.53 -6.82 -14.56
CA LYS A 2 4.34 -7.48 -13.24
C LYS A 2 3.55 -6.52 -12.35
N PRO A 3 2.39 -6.91 -11.79
CA PRO A 3 1.62 -6.01 -10.94
C PRO A 3 2.43 -5.74 -9.67
N ARG A 4 2.76 -4.47 -9.43
CA ARG A 4 3.49 -4.01 -8.24
C ARG A 4 2.66 -2.99 -7.51
N LEU A 5 2.47 -3.13 -6.19
CA LEU A 5 1.78 -2.11 -5.40
C LEU A 5 2.43 -0.73 -5.58
N LEU A 6 3.76 -0.67 -5.44
CA LEU A 6 4.53 0.54 -5.72
C LEU A 6 4.85 0.67 -7.21
N THR A 7 4.08 1.50 -7.92
CA THR A 7 4.42 1.99 -9.25
C THR A 7 4.38 3.52 -9.24
N PRO A 8 5.14 4.22 -10.10
CA PRO A 8 5.16 5.68 -10.15
C PRO A 8 3.75 6.30 -10.27
N GLY A 9 2.88 5.70 -11.09
CA GLY A 9 1.49 6.16 -11.24
C GLY A 9 0.65 6.01 -9.97
N ARG A 10 0.79 4.91 -9.23
CA ARG A 10 0.09 4.69 -7.95
C ARG A 10 0.64 5.58 -6.84
N ALA A 11 1.96 5.79 -6.83
CA ALA A 11 2.61 6.73 -5.91
C ALA A 11 2.09 8.16 -6.11
N ALA A 12 1.89 8.58 -7.37
CA ALA A 12 1.30 9.88 -7.66
C ALA A 12 -0.13 10.02 -7.10
N ILE A 13 -0.95 8.97 -7.19
CA ILE A 13 -2.33 8.96 -6.64
C ILE A 13 -2.32 9.08 -5.10
N ILE A 14 -1.42 8.37 -4.43
CA ILE A 14 -1.23 8.46 -2.97
C ILE A 14 -0.65 9.83 -2.57
N GLY A 15 0.07 10.50 -3.47
CA GLY A 15 0.58 11.84 -3.26
C GLY A 15 -0.50 12.92 -3.14
N ILE A 16 -1.71 12.70 -3.65
CA ILE A 16 -2.81 13.70 -3.64
C ILE A 16 -3.13 14.19 -2.22
N PRO A 17 -3.46 13.33 -1.22
CA PRO A 17 -3.72 13.80 0.14
C PRO A 17 -2.50 14.48 0.78
N ILE A 18 -1.27 14.08 0.42
CA ILE A 18 -0.04 14.71 0.91
C ILE A 18 0.06 16.15 0.41
N LEU A 19 -0.17 16.36 -0.90
CA LEU A 19 -0.20 17.69 -1.50
C LEU A 19 -1.34 18.54 -0.90
N GLY A 20 -2.50 17.93 -0.66
CA GLY A 20 -3.61 18.57 0.06
C GLY A 20 -3.19 19.04 1.44
N PHE A 21 -2.52 18.19 2.22
CA PHE A 21 -2.00 18.56 3.53
C PHE A 21 -1.01 19.73 3.46
N PHE A 22 -0.03 19.69 2.55
CA PHE A 22 0.91 20.80 2.38
C PHE A 22 0.28 22.08 1.84
N SER A 23 -0.91 22.00 1.23
CA SER A 23 -1.64 23.20 0.83
C SER A 23 -2.24 23.96 2.02
N THR A 24 -2.39 23.32 3.20
CA THR A 24 -3.08 23.87 4.38
C THR A 24 -2.67 25.31 4.76
N PRO A 25 -1.38 25.69 4.81
CA PRO A 25 -0.98 27.06 5.17
C PRO A 25 -1.42 28.14 4.17
N PHE A 26 -1.75 27.76 2.94
CA PHE A 26 -2.16 28.67 1.88
C PHE A 26 -3.68 28.92 1.87
N TRP A 27 -4.44 28.25 2.72
CA TRP A 27 -5.88 28.47 2.85
C TRP A 27 -6.19 29.61 3.82
N THR A 28 -7.30 30.31 3.56
CA THR A 28 -7.75 31.44 4.38
C THR A 28 -7.98 31.05 5.85
N PHE A 29 -8.47 29.83 6.10
CA PHE A 29 -8.72 29.35 7.46
C PHE A 29 -7.44 29.14 8.31
N ALA A 30 -6.26 29.11 7.69
CA ALA A 30 -4.99 29.04 8.39
C ALA A 30 -4.53 30.42 8.92
N GLN A 31 -5.08 31.50 8.36
CA GLN A 31 -4.74 32.87 8.71
C GLN A 31 -5.83 33.50 9.58
N GLU A 32 -7.09 33.17 9.32
CA GLU A 32 -8.25 33.75 10.00
C GLU A 32 -9.33 32.69 10.30
N PRO A 33 -10.08 32.83 11.41
CA PRO A 33 -11.17 31.91 11.73
C PRO A 33 -12.31 32.08 10.71
N THR A 34 -12.47 31.09 9.84
CA THR A 34 -13.51 31.07 8.80
C THR A 34 -14.44 29.87 8.97
N LEU A 35 -15.68 30.03 8.49
CA LEU A 35 -16.72 29.01 8.51
C LEU A 35 -17.01 28.52 7.09
N TRP A 36 -17.08 27.22 6.91
CA TRP A 36 -17.59 26.58 5.70
C TRP A 36 -18.81 25.73 6.06
N PHE A 37 -19.93 25.93 5.34
CA PHE A 37 -21.19 25.22 5.59
C PHE A 37 -21.67 25.31 7.06
N GLY A 38 -21.36 26.41 7.75
CA GLY A 38 -21.70 26.62 9.17
C GLY A 38 -20.78 25.92 10.17
N LEU A 39 -19.72 25.26 9.72
CA LEU A 39 -18.72 24.59 10.56
C LEU A 39 -17.36 25.30 10.47
N PRO A 40 -16.49 25.18 11.50
CA PRO A 40 -15.10 25.61 11.40
C PRO A 40 -14.43 25.04 10.15
N ALA A 41 -13.94 25.90 9.26
CA ALA A 41 -13.41 25.51 7.95
C ALA A 41 -12.28 24.47 8.06
N VAL A 42 -11.47 24.55 9.11
CA VAL A 42 -10.43 23.54 9.40
C VAL A 42 -10.99 22.13 9.59
N LEU A 43 -12.16 21.97 10.24
CA LEU A 43 -12.78 20.65 10.44
C LEU A 43 -13.32 20.09 9.11
N VAL A 44 -13.91 20.95 8.30
CA VAL A 44 -14.37 20.58 6.94
C VAL A 44 -13.17 20.18 6.09
N TRP A 45 -12.06 20.92 6.16
CA TRP A 45 -10.84 20.60 5.43
C TRP A 45 -10.23 19.26 5.85
N ILE A 46 -10.18 18.98 7.16
CA ILE A 46 -9.74 17.68 7.67
C ILE A 46 -10.62 16.55 7.12
N ALA A 47 -11.94 16.73 7.11
CA ALA A 47 -12.85 15.75 6.53
C ALA A 47 -12.58 15.52 5.03
N VAL A 48 -12.31 16.59 4.27
CA VAL A 48 -11.90 16.49 2.86
C VAL A 48 -10.60 15.70 2.72
N LEU A 49 -9.58 15.96 3.54
CA LEU A 49 -8.30 15.22 3.50
C LEU A 49 -8.47 13.73 3.83
N VAL A 50 -9.35 13.38 4.77
CA VAL A 50 -9.70 11.98 5.08
C VAL A 50 -10.37 11.31 3.88
N VAL A 51 -11.37 11.97 3.28
CA VAL A 51 -12.05 11.45 2.07
C VAL A 51 -11.06 11.27 0.93
N LEU A 52 -10.18 12.24 0.69
CA LEU A 52 -9.13 12.14 -0.32
C LEU A 52 -8.20 10.94 -0.07
N THR A 53 -7.83 10.70 1.19
CA THR A 53 -6.98 9.56 1.56
C THR A 53 -7.67 8.24 1.24
N VAL A 54 -8.93 8.08 1.66
CA VAL A 54 -9.72 6.87 1.41
C VAL A 54 -9.91 6.65 -0.10
N VAL A 55 -10.26 7.69 -0.84
CA VAL A 55 -10.45 7.62 -2.29
C VAL A 55 -9.14 7.26 -3.01
N SER A 56 -8.03 7.88 -2.65
CA SER A 56 -6.71 7.55 -3.22
C SER A 56 -6.35 6.08 -3.01
N ILE A 57 -6.58 5.55 -1.80
CA ILE A 57 -6.34 4.14 -1.50
C ILE A 57 -7.25 3.24 -2.35
N GLN A 58 -8.55 3.53 -2.40
CA GLN A 58 -9.50 2.73 -3.18
C GLN A 58 -9.16 2.71 -4.67
N ILE A 59 -8.73 3.85 -5.24
CA ILE A 59 -8.29 3.90 -6.63
C ILE A 59 -7.05 3.02 -6.84
N VAL A 60 -6.06 3.10 -5.97
CA VAL A 60 -4.84 2.29 -6.07
C VAL A 60 -5.13 0.81 -5.95
N GLU A 61 -5.98 0.42 -5.00
CA GLU A 61 -6.42 -0.96 -4.80
C GLU A 61 -7.18 -1.48 -6.01
N SER A 62 -8.15 -0.71 -6.52
CA SER A 62 -8.92 -1.06 -7.71
C SER A 62 -8.01 -1.25 -8.93
N LEU A 63 -7.03 -0.36 -9.13
CA LEU A 63 -6.03 -0.49 -10.20
C LEU A 63 -5.09 -1.68 -9.98
N TYR A 64 -4.79 -2.02 -8.73
CA TYR A 64 -3.98 -3.19 -8.38
C TYR A 64 -4.71 -4.48 -8.70
N LEU A 65 -5.96 -4.61 -8.28
CA LEU A 65 -6.81 -5.77 -8.55
C LEU A 65 -7.08 -5.93 -10.05
N ARG A 66 -7.39 -4.83 -10.77
CA ARG A 66 -7.61 -4.85 -12.22
C ARG A 66 -6.39 -5.35 -13.00
N ASN A 67 -5.19 -5.12 -12.47
CA ASN A 67 -3.94 -5.56 -13.10
C ASN A 67 -3.52 -6.98 -12.69
N GLY A 68 -4.41 -7.76 -12.05
CA GLY A 68 -4.12 -9.13 -11.62
C GLY A 68 -3.18 -9.21 -10.42
N GLY A 69 -3.08 -8.14 -9.62
CA GLY A 69 -2.17 -8.08 -8.48
C GLY A 69 -2.33 -9.24 -7.51
N ARG A 70 -3.57 -9.56 -7.13
CA ARG A 70 -3.87 -10.63 -6.17
C ARG A 70 -3.37 -11.99 -6.64
N GLU A 71 -3.52 -12.30 -7.92
CA GLU A 71 -3.06 -13.56 -8.50
C GLU A 71 -1.54 -13.64 -8.52
N ALA A 72 -0.87 -12.53 -8.81
CA ALA A 72 0.59 -12.46 -8.78
C ALA A 72 1.15 -12.65 -7.36
N ASP A 73 0.53 -12.07 -6.35
CA ASP A 73 0.96 -12.21 -4.95
C ASP A 73 0.77 -13.65 -4.44
N LEU A 74 -0.32 -14.31 -4.83
CA LEU A 74 -0.55 -15.73 -4.53
C LEU A 74 0.52 -16.62 -5.18
N ALA A 75 0.80 -16.40 -6.47
CA ALA A 75 1.83 -17.13 -7.19
C ALA A 75 3.24 -16.89 -6.62
N GLU A 76 3.52 -15.68 -6.12
CA GLU A 76 4.80 -15.36 -5.46
C GLU A 76 4.90 -16.07 -4.10
N LYS A 77 3.81 -16.10 -3.32
CA LYS A 77 3.75 -16.83 -2.06
C LYS A 77 3.99 -18.33 -2.24
N GLU A 78 3.30 -18.98 -3.18
CA GLU A 78 3.47 -20.41 -3.48
C GLU A 78 4.91 -20.77 -3.87
N ARG A 79 5.57 -19.89 -4.65
CA ARG A 79 6.98 -20.06 -5.03
C ARG A 79 7.89 -20.03 -3.81
N LEU A 80 7.68 -19.08 -2.90
CA LEU A 80 8.49 -18.93 -1.69
C LEU A 80 8.29 -20.13 -0.74
N GLU A 81 7.05 -20.59 -0.57
CA GLU A 81 6.75 -21.80 0.22
C GLU A 81 7.42 -23.04 -0.38
N THR A 82 7.36 -23.20 -1.70
CA THR A 82 8.01 -24.32 -2.40
C THR A 82 9.53 -24.28 -2.22
N GLN A 83 10.14 -23.10 -2.36
CA GLN A 83 11.58 -22.93 -2.14
C GLN A 83 11.97 -23.25 -0.69
N GLN A 84 11.19 -22.80 0.28
CA GLN A 84 11.43 -23.08 1.70
C GLN A 84 11.35 -24.58 2.01
N ILE A 85 10.36 -25.29 1.46
CA ILE A 85 10.24 -26.75 1.61
C ILE A 85 11.45 -27.46 0.99
N GLN A 86 11.92 -27.00 -0.17
CA GLN A 86 13.09 -27.59 -0.81
C GLN A 86 14.36 -27.41 0.04
N LEU A 87 14.55 -26.22 0.61
CA LEU A 87 15.69 -25.97 1.51
C LEU A 87 15.64 -26.88 2.75
N LEU A 88 14.48 -27.01 3.40
CA LEU A 88 14.31 -27.90 4.55
C LEU A 88 14.56 -29.37 4.20
N ARG A 89 14.17 -29.81 2.99
CA ARG A 89 14.47 -31.17 2.53
C ARG A 89 15.97 -31.37 2.32
N LEU A 90 16.66 -30.40 1.74
CA LEU A 90 18.11 -30.47 1.53
C LEU A 90 18.86 -30.48 2.86
N GLU A 91 18.47 -29.66 3.83
CA GLU A 91 19.03 -29.68 5.19
C GLU A 91 18.81 -31.02 5.88
N ARG A 92 17.61 -31.60 5.75
CA ARG A 92 17.30 -32.93 6.31
C ARG A 92 18.18 -34.02 5.71
N ILE A 93 18.36 -34.01 4.38
CA ILE A 93 19.22 -34.98 3.69
C ILE A 93 20.68 -34.83 4.12
N ALA A 94 21.18 -33.59 4.24
CA ALA A 94 22.54 -33.34 4.71
C ALA A 94 22.76 -33.84 6.15
N ALA A 95 21.78 -33.66 7.04
CA ALA A 95 21.84 -34.18 8.41
C ALA A 95 21.83 -35.72 8.44
N GLU A 96 21.01 -36.37 7.60
CA GLU A 96 20.99 -37.85 7.49
C GLU A 96 22.33 -38.40 6.95
N GLU A 97 22.99 -37.68 6.03
CA GLU A 97 24.33 -38.03 5.56
C GLU A 97 25.42 -37.84 6.62
N GLU A 98 25.33 -36.78 7.44
CA GLU A 98 26.27 -36.54 8.55
C GLU A 98 26.12 -37.54 9.70
N GLU A 99 24.89 -37.99 10.00
CA GLU A 99 24.62 -38.98 11.06
C GLU A 99 24.92 -40.43 10.64
N GLY A 100 25.19 -40.70 9.35
CA GLY A 100 25.58 -42.02 8.86
C GLY A 100 24.49 -43.09 8.96
N ILE A 101 23.22 -42.68 9.00
CA ILE A 101 22.06 -43.59 9.07
C ILE A 101 21.55 -43.82 7.65
N ARG A 102 21.88 -44.97 7.07
CA ARG A 102 21.22 -45.53 5.86
C ARG A 102 20.43 -46.77 6.22
#